data_AF-A0A8J8FKA0-F1
#
_entry.id   AF-A0A8J8FKA0-F1
#
_cell.length_a   1.000
_cell.length_b   1.000
_cell.length_c   1.000
_cell.angle_alpha   90.00
_cell.angle_beta   90.00
_cell.angle_gamma   90.00
#
_symmetry.space_group_name_H-M   'P 1'
#
loop_
_entity.id
_entity.type
_entity.pdbx_description
1 polymer ?
#
loop_
_entity_poly.entity_id
_entity_poly.type
_entity_poly.pdbx_seq_one_letter_code
_entity_poly.pdbx_strand_id
1 'polypeptide(L)'
;MTLHSLSELFVHNTNPDNYITAIAALNIPSDKGTGDWHFFENFMIHDDVIPTQKVAGIDTLSTKKWLGNTGIFDCYEVLKECGLKSDKQKIYAANHYRAIADMVYDNVKRGYSIKDTISLNDWLPELHEKKKMYILISLLESAMTSNEWDVIKEWIEVTKKPQ
;
A
#
# COMPACT_ATOMS: atom_id res chain seq x y z
N MET A 1 0.26 -28.27 -28.13
CA MET A 1 1.33 -27.59 -27.38
C MET A 1 0.79 -26.19 -27.11
N THR A 2 0.09 -26.02 -25.99
CA THR A 2 -0.49 -24.73 -25.59
C THR A 2 0.68 -23.82 -25.25
N LEU A 3 0.82 -22.68 -25.93
CA LEU A 3 1.73 -21.63 -25.45
C LEU A 3 1.19 -21.23 -24.08
N HIS A 4 1.88 -21.64 -23.01
CA HIS A 4 1.73 -20.95 -21.74
C HIS A 4 2.23 -19.53 -21.98
N SER A 5 1.32 -18.56 -21.89
CA SER A 5 1.68 -17.15 -21.79
C SER A 5 2.75 -17.02 -20.70
N LEU A 6 3.92 -16.53 -21.06
CA LEU A 6 4.98 -16.28 -20.08
C LEU A 6 4.49 -15.12 -19.21
N SER A 7 4.29 -15.40 -17.91
CA SER A 7 3.97 -14.33 -16.98
C SER A 7 5.19 -13.43 -16.80
N GLU A 8 4.99 -12.13 -16.99
CA GLU A 8 6.04 -11.12 -16.87
C GLU A 8 5.74 -10.22 -15.68
N LEU A 9 6.75 -10.01 -14.83
CA LEU A 9 6.63 -9.07 -13.72
C LEU A 9 6.65 -7.64 -14.27
N PHE A 10 5.54 -6.94 -14.08
CA PHE A 10 5.36 -5.54 -14.45
C PHE A 10 5.43 -4.63 -13.24
N VAL A 11 6.06 -3.47 -13.41
CA VAL A 11 6.12 -2.44 -12.37
C VAL A 11 6.25 -1.04 -12.95
N HIS A 12 5.45 -0.10 -12.47
CA HIS A 12 5.54 1.30 -12.90
C HIS A 12 6.91 1.94 -12.58
N ASN A 13 7.24 3.00 -13.31
CA ASN A 13 8.35 3.87 -12.92
C ASN A 13 7.94 4.68 -11.69
N THR A 14 8.81 4.71 -10.68
CA THR A 14 8.53 5.39 -9.42
C THR A 14 9.74 6.18 -8.93
N ASN A 15 9.46 7.13 -8.04
CA ASN A 15 10.46 7.89 -7.30
C ASN A 15 9.91 8.15 -5.88
N PRO A 16 10.67 8.75 -4.95
CA PRO A 16 10.17 8.99 -3.61
C PRO A 16 8.90 9.87 -3.54
N ASP A 17 8.62 10.70 -4.56
CA ASP A 17 7.42 11.55 -4.62
C ASP A 17 6.20 10.82 -5.19
N ASN A 18 6.43 9.90 -6.15
CA ASN A 18 5.42 9.07 -6.79
C ASN A 18 5.81 7.59 -6.68
N TYR A 19 5.25 6.89 -5.70
CA TYR A 19 5.64 5.55 -5.29
C TYR A 19 4.44 4.59 -5.31
N ILE A 20 4.68 3.29 -5.47
CA ILE A 20 3.62 2.26 -5.43
C ILE A 20 2.98 2.25 -4.04
N THR A 21 1.65 2.26 -3.98
CA THR A 21 0.88 2.29 -2.73
C THR A 21 -0.33 1.36 -2.78
N ALA A 22 -1.22 1.46 -1.79
CA ALA A 22 -2.45 0.68 -1.66
C ALA A 22 -2.22 -0.84 -1.66
N ILE A 23 -3.14 -1.62 -2.24
CA ILE A 23 -3.14 -3.08 -2.20
C ILE A 23 -1.86 -3.67 -2.84
N ALA A 24 -1.36 -3.10 -3.93
CA ALA A 24 -0.12 -3.57 -4.54
C ALA A 24 1.07 -3.47 -3.57
N ALA A 25 1.19 -2.36 -2.83
CA ALA A 25 2.24 -2.18 -1.84
C ALA A 25 2.11 -3.13 -0.63
N LEU A 26 0.88 -3.48 -0.23
CA LEU A 26 0.63 -4.52 0.77
C LEU A 26 1.09 -5.90 0.31
N ASN A 27 1.14 -6.11 -1.00
CA ASN A 27 1.57 -7.36 -1.63
C ASN A 27 3.01 -7.28 -2.15
N ILE A 28 3.86 -6.43 -1.57
CA ILE A 28 5.32 -6.56 -1.69
C ILE A 28 5.82 -7.34 -0.46
N PRO A 29 6.62 -8.41 -0.64
CA PRO A 29 7.18 -9.18 0.47
C PRO A 29 7.96 -8.27 1.42
N SER A 30 7.67 -8.41 2.71
CA SER A 30 8.41 -7.74 3.78
C SER A 30 9.47 -8.66 4.37
N ASP A 31 10.45 -8.05 5.03
CA ASP A 31 11.46 -8.73 5.86
C ASP A 31 10.86 -9.55 7.01
N LYS A 32 9.58 -9.32 7.33
CA LYS A 32 8.83 -10.06 8.37
C LYS A 32 8.02 -11.23 7.81
N GLY A 33 8.15 -11.54 6.52
CA GLY A 33 7.43 -12.66 5.88
C GLY A 33 5.94 -12.39 5.67
N THR A 34 5.55 -11.12 5.48
CA THR A 34 4.17 -10.73 5.12
C THR A 34 4.13 -10.14 3.72
N GLY A 35 2.95 -10.11 3.09
CA GLY A 35 2.72 -9.35 1.88
C GLY A 35 3.07 -10.04 0.56
N ASP A 36 2.96 -11.36 0.48
CA ASP A 36 3.11 -12.13 -0.76
C ASP A 36 1.80 -12.80 -1.23
N TRP A 37 0.72 -12.68 -0.45
CA TRP A 37 -0.52 -13.46 -0.61
C TRP A 37 -1.21 -13.24 -1.96
N HIS A 38 -1.21 -12.00 -2.46
CA HIS A 38 -1.72 -11.64 -3.77
C HIS A 38 -0.64 -10.99 -4.65
N PHE A 39 0.62 -11.42 -4.50
CA PHE A 39 1.72 -10.88 -5.28
C PHE A 39 1.48 -11.05 -6.79
N PHE A 40 1.06 -12.24 -7.20
CA PHE A 40 0.90 -12.58 -8.60
C PHE A 40 -0.11 -11.64 -9.30
N GLU A 41 -1.25 -11.40 -8.69
CA GLU A 41 -2.31 -10.54 -9.21
C GLU A 41 -1.91 -9.06 -9.27
N ASN A 42 -0.98 -8.63 -8.41
CA ASN A 42 -0.55 -7.24 -8.31
C ASN A 42 0.72 -6.92 -9.12
N PHE A 43 1.47 -7.93 -9.55
CA PHE A 43 2.75 -7.72 -10.21
C PHE A 43 2.95 -8.53 -11.49
N MET A 44 2.20 -9.60 -11.76
CA MET A 44 2.40 -10.45 -12.93
C MET A 44 1.38 -10.17 -14.01
N ILE A 45 1.85 -9.85 -15.22
CA ILE A 45 1.02 -9.89 -16.42
C ILE A 45 0.70 -11.35 -16.69
N HIS A 46 -0.59 -11.68 -16.83
CA HIS A 46 -1.05 -13.01 -17.21
C HIS A 46 -2.35 -12.91 -18.01
N ASP A 47 -2.55 -13.79 -19.00
CA ASP A 47 -3.80 -13.90 -19.77
C ASP A 47 -4.42 -12.55 -20.21
N ASP A 48 -3.60 -11.65 -20.76
CA ASP A 48 -3.94 -10.28 -21.17
C ASP A 48 -4.38 -9.31 -20.04
N VAL A 49 -4.27 -9.72 -18.78
CA VAL A 49 -4.50 -8.89 -17.59
C VAL A 49 -3.22 -8.15 -17.22
N ILE A 50 -3.30 -6.82 -17.18
CA ILE A 50 -2.25 -5.95 -16.65
C ILE A 50 -2.54 -5.69 -15.17
N PRO A 51 -1.59 -5.93 -14.25
CA PRO A 51 -1.78 -5.64 -12.84
C PRO A 51 -2.12 -4.17 -12.59
N THR A 52 -3.09 -3.93 -11.71
CA THR A 52 -3.55 -2.57 -11.38
C THR A 52 -2.81 -2.04 -10.16
N GLN A 53 -1.54 -1.69 -10.36
CA GLN A 53 -0.74 -0.99 -9.36
C GLN A 53 -1.16 0.48 -9.26
N LYS A 54 -1.41 0.95 -8.04
CA LYS A 54 -1.67 2.38 -7.80
C LYS A 54 -0.39 3.09 -7.41
N VAL A 55 -0.15 4.27 -7.99
CA VAL A 55 0.95 5.16 -7.65
C VAL A 55 0.43 6.38 -6.90
N ALA A 56 0.98 6.64 -5.72
CA ALA A 56 0.68 7.83 -4.92
C ALA A 56 1.05 9.09 -5.70
N GLY A 57 0.17 10.10 -5.72
CA GLY A 57 0.36 11.34 -6.49
C GLY A 57 -0.04 11.25 -7.96
N ILE A 58 -0.33 10.05 -8.48
CA ILE A 58 -0.81 9.83 -9.85
C ILE A 58 -2.23 9.25 -9.81
N ASP A 59 -2.40 8.06 -9.23
CA ASP A 59 -3.69 7.35 -9.16
C ASP A 59 -4.46 7.61 -7.86
N THR A 60 -3.71 7.94 -6.80
CA THR A 60 -4.25 8.26 -5.45
C THR A 60 -3.67 9.57 -4.95
N LEU A 61 -4.33 10.18 -3.97
CA LEU A 61 -3.78 11.36 -3.31
C LEU A 61 -2.49 11.01 -2.56
N SER A 62 -1.45 11.82 -2.73
CA SER A 62 -0.19 11.64 -2.01
C SER A 62 -0.27 12.18 -0.58
N THR A 63 0.14 11.38 0.38
CA THR A 63 0.31 11.77 1.79
C THR A 63 1.70 12.33 2.09
N LYS A 64 2.60 12.38 1.09
CA LYS A 64 4.02 12.72 1.28
C LYS A 64 4.23 14.07 1.95
N LYS A 65 3.38 15.05 1.67
CA LYS A 65 3.45 16.38 2.29
C LYS A 65 3.44 16.32 3.82
N TRP A 66 2.72 15.36 4.41
CA TRP A 66 2.54 15.24 5.86
C TRP A 66 3.41 14.14 6.47
N LEU A 67 3.62 13.03 5.76
CA LEU A 67 4.36 11.87 6.27
C LEU A 67 5.85 11.88 5.87
N GLY A 68 6.24 12.79 4.97
CA GLY A 68 7.56 12.80 4.36
C GLY A 68 7.88 11.46 3.69
N ASN A 69 9.14 11.04 3.83
CA ASN A 69 9.63 9.75 3.35
C ASN A 69 9.33 8.59 4.31
N THR A 70 8.61 8.82 5.42
CA THR A 70 8.34 7.77 6.41
C THR A 70 7.54 6.63 5.77
N GLY A 71 8.10 5.43 5.80
CA GLY A 71 7.51 4.24 5.20
C GLY A 71 7.59 4.16 3.68
N ILE A 72 8.33 5.06 3.01
CA ILE A 72 8.68 4.90 1.59
C ILE A 72 10.06 4.24 1.53
N PHE A 73 10.20 3.17 0.75
CA PHE A 73 11.45 2.43 0.62
C PHE A 73 11.71 2.00 -0.82
N ASP A 74 12.98 1.70 -1.10
CA ASP A 74 13.39 1.11 -2.37
C ASP A 74 13.14 -0.40 -2.32
N CYS A 75 12.18 -0.87 -3.11
CA CYS A 75 11.77 -2.27 -3.20
C CYS A 75 12.39 -3.00 -4.41
N TYR A 76 13.35 -2.39 -5.11
CA TYR A 76 13.93 -2.97 -6.32
C TYR A 76 14.50 -4.39 -6.09
N GLU A 77 15.34 -4.58 -5.08
CA GLU A 77 15.95 -5.89 -4.82
C GLU A 77 14.91 -6.96 -4.45
N VAL A 78 13.87 -6.60 -3.69
CA VAL A 78 12.75 -7.50 -3.39
C VAL A 78 12.04 -7.94 -4.68
N LEU A 79 11.71 -6.99 -5.57
CA LEU A 79 11.05 -7.30 -6.83
C LEU A 79 11.96 -8.10 -7.78
N LYS A 80 13.26 -7.88 -7.73
CA LYS A 80 14.26 -8.63 -8.48
C LYS A 80 14.34 -10.08 -8.03
N GLU A 81 14.31 -10.34 -6.72
CA GLU A 81 14.19 -11.69 -6.16
C GLU A 81 12.87 -12.37 -6.60
N CYS A 82 11.80 -11.59 -6.79
CA CYS A 82 10.52 -12.07 -7.34
C CYS A 82 10.50 -12.21 -8.88
N GLY A 83 11.62 -11.96 -9.58
CA GLY A 83 11.74 -12.19 -11.03
C GLY A 83 11.62 -10.95 -11.92
N LEU A 84 11.71 -9.73 -11.37
CA LEU A 84 11.79 -8.51 -12.17
C LEU A 84 13.05 -8.53 -13.04
N LYS A 85 12.88 -8.48 -14.37
CA LYS A 85 13.98 -8.49 -15.36
C LYS A 85 14.48 -7.10 -15.75
N SER A 86 14.08 -6.06 -15.02
CA SER A 86 14.36 -4.68 -15.40
C SER A 86 15.72 -4.20 -14.91
N ASP A 87 16.43 -3.45 -15.78
CA ASP A 87 17.67 -2.75 -15.46
C ASP A 87 17.46 -1.44 -14.65
N LYS A 88 16.23 -1.19 -14.19
CA LYS A 88 15.95 -0.07 -13.27
C LYS A 88 16.89 -0.15 -12.07
N GLN A 89 17.45 0.97 -11.64
CA GLN A 89 18.34 0.98 -10.47
C GLN A 89 17.59 1.11 -9.14
N LYS A 90 16.37 1.67 -9.15
CA LYS A 90 15.54 1.91 -7.95
C LYS A 90 14.06 1.86 -8.28
N ILE A 91 13.26 1.33 -7.37
CA ILE A 91 11.79 1.32 -7.44
C ILE A 91 11.27 1.63 -6.05
N TYR A 92 10.44 2.65 -5.91
CA TYR A 92 9.91 3.07 -4.62
C TYR A 92 8.48 2.60 -4.39
N ALA A 93 8.23 2.11 -3.18
CA ALA A 93 6.92 1.70 -2.70
C ALA A 93 6.70 2.15 -1.25
N ALA A 94 5.43 2.20 -0.85
CA ALA A 94 5.04 2.26 0.54
C ALA A 94 5.28 0.91 1.22
N ASN A 95 5.77 0.92 2.46
CA ASN A 95 5.65 -0.23 3.34
C ASN A 95 4.19 -0.43 3.76
N HIS A 96 3.90 -1.53 4.45
CA HIS A 96 2.51 -1.92 4.73
C HIS A 96 1.74 -0.86 5.54
N TYR A 97 2.36 -0.23 6.54
CA TYR A 97 1.69 0.82 7.33
C TYR A 97 1.40 2.07 6.50
N ARG A 98 2.35 2.48 5.66
CA ARG A 98 2.19 3.65 4.79
C ARG A 98 1.14 3.39 3.72
N ALA A 99 1.11 2.19 3.13
CA ALA A 99 0.10 1.80 2.15
C ALA A 99 -1.32 1.87 2.75
N ILE A 100 -1.48 1.42 3.99
CA ILE A 100 -2.75 1.51 4.72
C ILE A 100 -3.11 2.98 5.01
N ALA A 101 -2.17 3.78 5.52
CA ALA A 101 -2.41 5.19 5.80
C ALA A 101 -2.79 5.96 4.52
N ASP A 102 -2.15 5.68 3.39
CA ASP A 102 -2.45 6.26 2.08
C ASP A 102 -3.88 5.91 1.63
N MET A 103 -4.29 4.64 1.78
CA MET A 103 -5.66 4.22 1.44
C MET A 103 -6.71 4.88 2.33
N VAL A 104 -6.47 4.96 3.64
CA VAL A 104 -7.40 5.64 4.56
C VAL A 104 -7.53 7.12 4.19
N TYR A 105 -6.41 7.79 3.94
CA TYR A 105 -6.39 9.19 3.55
C TYR A 105 -7.14 9.42 2.24
N ASP A 106 -6.81 8.69 1.18
CA ASP A 106 -7.42 8.84 -0.14
C ASP A 106 -8.93 8.55 -0.10
N ASN A 107 -9.35 7.47 0.56
CA ASN A 107 -10.76 7.11 0.67
C ASN A 107 -11.56 8.16 1.43
N VAL A 108 -11.08 8.61 2.61
CA VAL A 108 -11.80 9.61 3.40
C VAL A 108 -11.89 10.94 2.65
N LYS A 109 -10.81 11.40 2.01
CA LYS A 109 -10.82 12.62 1.19
C LYS A 109 -11.78 12.56 0.00
N ARG A 110 -12.04 11.35 -0.52
CA ARG A 110 -12.99 11.12 -1.61
C ARG A 110 -14.41 10.82 -1.12
N GLY A 111 -14.64 10.78 0.19
CA GLY A 111 -15.93 10.45 0.79
C GLY A 111 -16.32 8.97 0.70
N TYR A 112 -15.33 8.08 0.49
CA TYR A 112 -15.55 6.64 0.47
C TYR A 112 -15.52 6.04 1.88
N SER A 113 -16.31 4.98 2.11
CA SER A 113 -16.28 4.24 3.37
C SER A 113 -14.94 3.52 3.55
N ILE A 114 -14.37 3.61 4.75
CA ILE A 114 -13.17 2.87 5.17
C ILE A 114 -13.46 1.72 6.14
N LYS A 115 -14.66 1.67 6.73
CA LYS A 115 -15.02 0.67 7.75
C LYS A 115 -15.07 -0.75 7.17
N ASP A 116 -15.59 -0.87 5.95
CA ASP A 116 -15.80 -2.16 5.28
C ASP A 116 -14.79 -2.46 4.17
N THR A 117 -13.89 -1.52 3.88
CA THR A 117 -12.94 -1.61 2.75
C THR A 117 -11.48 -1.72 3.18
N ILE A 118 -11.16 -1.36 4.43
CA ILE A 118 -9.80 -1.38 4.97
C ILE A 118 -9.78 -2.27 6.23
N SER A 119 -9.47 -3.55 6.01
CA SER A 119 -9.47 -4.59 7.04
C SER A 119 -8.16 -4.64 7.83
N LEU A 120 -7.94 -3.68 8.74
CA LEU A 120 -6.70 -3.64 9.53
C LEU A 120 -6.48 -4.91 10.37
N ASN A 121 -7.55 -5.54 10.85
CA ASN A 121 -7.47 -6.77 11.65
C ASN A 121 -6.97 -7.95 10.82
N ASP A 122 -7.28 -7.99 9.53
CA ASP A 122 -6.87 -9.05 8.62
C ASP A 122 -5.43 -8.82 8.15
N TRP A 123 -5.05 -7.56 7.91
CA TRP A 123 -3.75 -7.21 7.33
C TRP A 123 -2.64 -7.02 8.38
N LEU A 124 -2.98 -6.50 9.56
CA LEU A 124 -2.06 -6.27 10.68
C LEU A 124 -2.68 -6.83 11.97
N PRO A 125 -2.78 -8.16 12.14
CA PRO A 125 -3.46 -8.76 13.28
C PRO A 125 -2.79 -8.42 14.62
N GLU A 126 -1.47 -8.26 14.61
CA GLU A 126 -0.67 -8.00 15.80
C GLU A 126 -0.82 -6.58 16.34
N LEU A 127 -1.10 -6.46 17.64
CA LEU A 127 -1.33 -5.17 18.30
C LEU A 127 -0.15 -4.20 18.14
N HIS A 128 1.08 -4.70 18.17
CA HIS A 128 2.28 -3.87 18.03
C HIS A 128 2.42 -3.29 16.60
N GLU A 129 1.95 -4.01 15.58
CA GLU A 129 1.91 -3.55 14.19
C GLU A 129 0.82 -2.49 13.99
N LYS A 130 -0.38 -2.72 14.57
CA LYS A 130 -1.46 -1.71 14.58
C LYS A 130 -1.01 -0.40 15.24
N LYS A 131 -0.30 -0.48 16.36
CA LYS A 131 0.25 0.72 17.05
C LYS A 131 1.17 1.54 16.13
N LYS A 132 2.02 0.91 15.33
CA LYS A 132 2.89 1.62 14.36
C LYS A 132 2.04 2.35 13.31
N MET A 133 1.01 1.69 12.79
CA MET A 133 0.08 2.31 11.85
C MET A 133 -0.68 3.50 12.48
N TYR A 134 -1.21 3.35 13.70
CA TYR A 134 -1.90 4.44 14.40
C TYR A 134 -1.01 5.65 14.67
N ILE A 135 0.25 5.43 15.02
CA ILE A 135 1.22 6.52 15.17
C ILE A 135 1.42 7.23 13.82
N LEU A 136 1.61 6.48 12.73
CA LEU A 136 1.78 7.07 11.41
C LEU A 136 0.55 7.88 10.97
N ILE A 137 -0.66 7.34 11.13
CA ILE A 137 -1.88 7.99 10.67
C ILE A 137 -2.24 9.23 11.49
N SER A 138 -1.84 9.31 12.77
CA SER A 138 -2.02 10.52 13.59
C SER A 138 -1.32 11.76 13.01
N LEU A 139 -0.25 11.57 12.24
CA LEU A 139 0.45 12.66 11.57
C LEU A 139 -0.38 13.31 10.45
N LEU A 140 -1.44 12.64 9.99
CA LEU A 140 -2.37 13.16 8.98
C LEU A 140 -3.48 14.03 9.57
N GLU A 141 -3.60 14.17 10.89
CA GLU A 141 -4.69 14.96 11.50
C GLU A 141 -4.77 16.39 10.94
N SER A 142 -3.62 17.05 10.80
CA SER A 142 -3.52 18.40 10.21
C SER A 142 -3.90 18.49 8.73
N ALA A 143 -3.97 17.36 8.03
CA ALA A 143 -4.40 17.26 6.64
C ALA A 143 -5.93 17.16 6.51
N MET A 144 -6.64 16.89 7.60
CA MET A 144 -8.05 16.54 7.62
C MET A 144 -8.90 17.67 8.20
N THR A 145 -10.15 17.76 7.72
CA THR A 145 -11.21 18.49 8.44
C THR A 145 -11.62 17.72 9.69
N SER A 146 -12.30 18.38 10.63
CA SER A 146 -12.80 17.70 11.84
C SER A 146 -13.67 16.50 11.53
N ASN A 147 -14.59 16.61 10.55
CA ASN A 147 -15.48 15.52 10.16
C ASN A 147 -14.71 14.34 9.53
N GLU A 148 -13.75 14.63 8.64
CA GLU A 148 -12.89 13.59 8.05
C GLU A 148 -12.06 12.87 9.12
N TRP A 149 -11.56 13.61 10.11
CA TRP A 149 -10.79 13.04 11.20
C TRP A 149 -11.64 12.20 12.15
N ASP A 150 -12.89 12.61 12.41
CA ASP A 150 -13.84 11.82 13.19
C ASP A 150 -14.09 10.44 12.56
N VAL A 151 -14.22 10.36 11.23
CA VAL A 151 -14.32 9.08 10.50
C VAL A 151 -13.12 8.18 10.76
N ILE A 152 -11.90 8.74 10.74
CA ILE A 152 -10.67 7.97 11.01
C ILE A 152 -10.63 7.50 12.48
N LYS A 153 -10.99 8.36 13.44
CA LYS A 153 -11.03 7.99 14.86
C LYS A 153 -12.00 6.84 15.10
N GLU A 154 -13.20 6.89 14.52
CA GLU A 154 -14.17 5.80 14.63
C GLU A 154 -13.63 4.49 14.05
N TRP A 155 -12.98 4.53 12.89
CA TRP A 155 -12.35 3.36 12.29
C TRP A 155 -11.20 2.80 13.16
N ILE A 156 -10.39 3.67 13.78
CA ILE A 156 -9.37 3.24 14.75
C ILE A 156 -10.00 2.49 15.92
N GLU A 157 -11.11 2.98 16.48
CA GLU A 157 -11.79 2.30 17.60
C GLU A 157 -12.36 0.93 17.22
N VAL A 158 -12.87 0.79 15.99
CA VAL A 158 -13.36 -0.51 15.49
C VAL A 158 -12.20 -1.50 15.33
N THR A 159 -11.06 -1.06 14.79
CA THR A 159 -9.90 -1.93 14.52
C THR A 159 -9.08 -2.30 15.75
N LYS A 160 -9.26 -1.61 16.89
CA LYS A 160 -8.67 -1.99 18.17
C LYS A 160 -9.28 -3.25 18.77
N LYS A 161 -10.54 -3.53 18.47
CA LYS A 161 -11.24 -4.70 19.02
C LYS A 161 -10.71 -5.96 18.33
N PRO A 162 -10.33 -7.01 19.09
CA PRO A 162 -10.15 -8.34 18.51
C PRO A 162 -11.44 -8.76 17.78
N GLN A 163 -11.31 -9.36 16.60
CA GLN A 163 -12.43 -10.02 15.94
C GLN A 163 -12.85 -11.27 16.74
#